data_AF-A0A0S8GRG9-F1
#
_entry.id   AF-A0A0S8GRG9-F1
#
_cell.length_a   1.000
_cell.length_b   1.000
_cell.length_c   1.000
_cell.angle_alpha   90.00
_cell.angle_beta   90.00
_cell.angle_gamma   90.00
#
_symmetry.space_group_name_H-M   'P 1'
#
loop_
_entity.id
_entity.type
_entity.pdbx_description
1 polymer ?
#
loop_
_entity_poly.entity_id
_entity_poly.type
_entity_poly.pdbx_seq_one_letter_code
_entity_poly.pdbx_strand_id
1 'polypeptide(L)'
;MLKKIYLLFLISSLVALWFGCFNPFSPSVIGPSTIKPIAPQTDPDSVLHNFKYAYENRDSIVYENCLDKDFIFIYKEQDEIQGEIEVEIPRDGKGGDLYVTKALFRAFDDIRLDTWTVTAAPDSVDSVGGDTLKVRNVTFYLSLRDTDGDYDFQHLGASGFAEFMFRKSEEDSLWRIIRWSDESI
;
A
#
# COMPACT_ATOMS: atom_id res chain seq x y z
N MET A 1 49.32 -44.65 1.24
CA MET A 1 48.83 -43.38 0.64
C MET A 1 47.32 -43.26 0.65
N LEU A 2 46.56 -44.30 0.30
CA LEU A 2 45.09 -44.30 0.23
C LEU A 2 44.37 -43.82 1.53
N LYS A 3 44.82 -44.25 2.71
CA LYS A 3 44.27 -43.81 4.01
C LYS A 3 44.39 -42.30 4.27
N LYS A 4 45.46 -41.66 3.77
CA LYS A 4 45.67 -40.21 3.92
C LYS A 4 44.72 -39.41 2.99
N ILE A 5 44.37 -39.98 1.84
CA ILE A 5 43.42 -39.39 0.89
C ILE A 5 41.99 -39.41 1.46
N TYR A 6 41.55 -40.54 2.04
CA TYR A 6 40.24 -40.60 2.70
C TYR A 6 40.13 -39.64 3.89
N LEU A 7 41.21 -39.47 4.66
CA LEU A 7 41.24 -38.53 5.77
C LEU A 7 41.09 -37.06 5.29
N LEU A 8 41.74 -36.71 4.17
CA LEU A 8 41.61 -35.37 3.56
C LEU A 8 40.18 -35.11 3.04
N PHE A 9 39.56 -36.10 2.40
CA PHE A 9 38.16 -36.00 1.97
C PHE A 9 37.20 -35.86 3.15
N LEU A 10 37.43 -36.59 4.24
CA LEU A 10 36.62 -36.51 5.46
C LEU A 10 36.73 -35.12 6.12
N ILE A 11 37.95 -34.57 6.20
CA ILE A 11 38.19 -33.23 6.75
C ILE A 11 37.54 -32.15 5.86
N SER A 12 37.67 -32.26 4.53
CA SER A 12 37.03 -31.34 3.59
C SER A 12 35.49 -31.37 3.68
N SER A 13 34.91 -32.57 3.84
CA SER A 13 33.47 -32.75 4.07
C SER A 13 33.01 -32.13 5.40
N LEU A 14 33.80 -32.29 6.48
CA LEU A 14 33.48 -31.69 7.78
C LEU A 14 33.52 -30.16 7.74
N VAL A 15 34.48 -29.57 7.01
CA VAL A 15 34.62 -28.12 6.87
C VAL A 15 33.45 -27.53 6.06
N ALA A 16 32.98 -28.22 5.02
CA ALA A 16 31.84 -27.78 4.23
C ALA A 16 30.53 -27.71 5.05
N LEU A 17 30.36 -28.57 6.05
CA LEU A 17 29.21 -28.55 6.95
C LEU A 17 29.22 -27.35 7.91
N TRP A 18 30.39 -26.77 8.21
CA TRP A 18 30.51 -25.62 9.12
C TRP A 18 30.18 -24.27 8.45
N PHE A 19 30.31 -24.19 7.12
CA PHE A 19 29.97 -22.98 6.36
C PHE A 19 28.55 -22.98 5.78
N GLY A 20 27.81 -24.09 5.89
CA GLY A 20 26.45 -24.22 5.35
C GLY A 20 25.34 -23.50 6.12
N CYS A 21 25.64 -22.92 7.29
CA CYS A 21 24.62 -22.26 8.13
C CYS A 21 24.55 -20.73 7.96
N PHE A 22 25.36 -20.12 7.09
CA PHE A 22 25.25 -18.69 6.80
C PHE A 22 24.34 -18.47 5.60
N ASN A 23 23.05 -18.23 5.84
CA ASN A 23 22.13 -17.75 4.81
C ASN A 23 22.11 -16.21 4.84
N PRO A 24 22.79 -15.51 3.91
CA PRO A 24 22.78 -14.05 3.84
C PRO A 24 21.41 -13.47 3.47
N PHE A 25 20.44 -14.33 3.10
CA PHE A 25 19.04 -13.99 2.85
C PHE A 25 18.13 -14.36 4.02
N SER A 26 18.65 -14.88 5.14
CA SER A 26 17.87 -15.00 6.37
C SER A 26 17.64 -13.60 6.90
N PRO A 27 16.38 -13.17 7.08
CA PRO A 27 16.11 -11.93 7.79
C PRO A 27 16.84 -11.96 9.13
N SER A 28 17.47 -10.84 9.51
CA SER A 28 17.81 -10.64 10.91
C SER A 28 16.51 -10.81 11.71
N VAL A 29 16.58 -11.45 12.88
CA VAL A 29 15.42 -11.61 13.75
C VAL A 29 15.06 -10.21 14.24
N ILE A 30 14.25 -9.51 13.45
CA ILE A 30 13.55 -8.30 13.84
C ILE A 30 12.55 -8.77 14.90
N GLY A 31 12.54 -8.11 16.06
CA GLY A 31 11.60 -8.41 17.16
C GLY A 31 10.14 -8.43 16.66
N PRO A 32 9.16 -8.85 17.49
CA PRO A 32 7.78 -9.06 17.05
C PRO A 32 7.26 -7.84 16.30
N SER A 33 7.29 -7.93 14.98
CA SER A 33 6.79 -6.89 14.10
C SER A 33 5.29 -7.02 14.15
N THR A 34 4.57 -6.00 14.59
CA THR A 34 3.11 -5.93 14.51
C THR A 34 2.64 -5.73 13.06
N ILE A 35 3.40 -6.23 12.08
CA ILE A 35 3.06 -6.24 10.67
C ILE A 35 1.86 -7.17 10.53
N LYS A 36 0.68 -6.56 10.43
CA LYS A 36 -0.53 -7.32 10.10
C LYS A 36 -0.32 -7.89 8.69
N PRO A 37 -0.62 -9.17 8.46
CA PRO A 37 -0.48 -9.76 7.14
C PRO A 37 -1.37 -9.05 6.12
N ILE A 38 -0.91 -9.04 4.85
CA ILE A 38 -1.71 -8.62 3.69
C ILE A 38 -2.95 -9.52 3.62
N ALA A 39 -4.13 -8.91 3.52
CA ALA A 39 -5.41 -9.57 3.44
C ALA A 39 -5.73 -10.02 2.00
N PRO A 40 -6.61 -11.01 1.80
CA PRO A 40 -6.79 -11.68 0.51
C PRO A 40 -7.63 -10.91 -0.53
N GLN A 41 -8.10 -9.68 -0.25
CA GLN A 41 -8.95 -8.88 -1.14
C GLN A 41 -10.29 -9.55 -1.52
N THR A 42 -10.88 -10.30 -0.58
CA THR A 42 -12.18 -11.00 -0.75
C THR A 42 -13.39 -10.10 -0.59
N ASP A 43 -13.20 -8.90 -0.06
CA ASP A 43 -14.22 -7.89 0.23
C ASP A 43 -13.59 -6.49 0.35
N PRO A 44 -14.37 -5.39 0.24
CA PRO A 44 -13.86 -4.03 0.34
C PRO A 44 -13.04 -3.72 1.60
N ASP A 45 -13.38 -4.31 2.75
CA ASP A 45 -12.72 -3.98 4.01
C ASP A 45 -11.32 -4.61 4.05
N SER A 46 -11.15 -5.80 3.47
CA SER A 46 -9.84 -6.41 3.25
C SER A 46 -8.95 -5.60 2.30
N VAL A 47 -9.53 -4.92 1.30
CA VAL A 47 -8.78 -4.00 0.42
C VAL A 47 -8.34 -2.75 1.20
N LEU A 48 -9.22 -2.15 1.99
CA LEU A 48 -8.87 -0.99 2.82
C LEU A 48 -7.83 -1.31 3.90
N HIS A 49 -7.83 -2.54 4.42
CA HIS A 49 -6.76 -3.03 5.29
C HIS A 49 -5.41 -3.04 4.56
N ASN A 50 -5.37 -3.54 3.32
CA ASN A 50 -4.16 -3.54 2.49
C ASN A 50 -3.72 -2.14 2.09
N PHE A 51 -4.67 -1.24 1.81
CA PHE A 51 -4.42 0.16 1.51
C PHE A 51 -3.71 0.84 2.69
N LYS A 52 -4.25 0.69 3.90
CA LYS A 52 -3.63 1.19 5.13
C LYS A 52 -2.23 0.60 5.34
N TYR A 53 -2.11 -0.72 5.18
CA TYR A 53 -0.83 -1.41 5.27
C TYR A 53 0.20 -0.81 4.30
N ALA A 54 -0.21 -0.55 3.05
CA ALA A 54 0.68 -0.04 2.02
C ALA A 54 1.24 1.34 2.37
N TYR A 55 0.42 2.25 2.89
CA TYR A 55 0.88 3.55 3.38
C TYR A 55 1.86 3.39 4.53
N GLU A 56 1.50 2.62 5.56
CA GLU A 56 2.30 2.53 6.80
C GLU A 56 3.62 1.76 6.62
N ASN A 57 3.71 0.92 5.60
CA ASN A 57 4.91 0.16 5.27
C ASN A 57 5.61 0.67 4.01
N ARG A 58 5.11 1.76 3.40
CA ARG A 58 5.63 2.34 2.15
C ARG A 58 5.71 1.30 1.01
N ASP A 59 4.79 0.34 1.01
CA ASP A 59 4.76 -0.78 0.08
C ASP A 59 3.95 -0.41 -1.18
N SER A 60 4.65 0.14 -2.16
CA SER A 60 4.03 0.57 -3.41
C SER A 60 3.43 -0.56 -4.24
N ILE A 61 3.87 -1.82 -4.06
CA ILE A 61 3.32 -2.98 -4.78
C ILE A 61 1.96 -3.34 -4.18
N VAL A 62 1.85 -3.37 -2.86
CA VAL A 62 0.56 -3.60 -2.19
C VAL A 62 -0.42 -2.45 -2.49
N TYR A 63 0.07 -1.21 -2.50
CA TYR A 63 -0.75 -0.06 -2.91
C TYR A 63 -1.32 -0.24 -4.32
N GLU A 64 -0.46 -0.54 -5.29
CA GLU A 64 -0.84 -0.72 -6.69
C GLU A 64 -1.85 -1.86 -6.89
N ASN A 65 -1.73 -2.94 -6.10
CA ASN A 65 -2.66 -4.08 -6.11
C ASN A 65 -4.05 -3.77 -5.52
N CYS A 66 -4.16 -2.71 -4.71
CA CYS A 66 -5.45 -2.26 -4.20
C CYS A 66 -6.28 -1.52 -5.26
N LEU A 67 -5.64 -1.01 -6.32
CA LEU A 67 -6.27 -0.15 -7.32
C LEU A 67 -6.69 -0.96 -8.56
N ASP A 68 -7.92 -0.77 -9.01
CA ASP A 68 -8.42 -1.28 -10.27
C ASP A 68 -7.68 -0.62 -11.44
N LYS A 69 -7.59 -1.27 -12.61
CA LYS A 69 -6.96 -0.69 -13.80
C LYS A 69 -7.64 0.61 -14.26
N ASP A 70 -8.93 0.74 -14.00
CA ASP A 70 -9.74 1.92 -14.35
C ASP A 70 -9.86 2.90 -13.18
N PHE A 71 -8.95 2.81 -12.19
CA PHE A 71 -8.97 3.65 -11.01
C PHE A 71 -8.86 5.15 -11.32
N ILE A 72 -9.67 5.95 -10.62
CA ILE A 72 -9.58 7.40 -10.59
C ILE A 72 -9.53 7.92 -9.15
N PHE A 73 -8.59 8.82 -8.89
CA PHE A 73 -8.55 9.62 -7.68
C PHE A 73 -9.23 10.97 -7.95
N ILE A 74 -10.05 11.45 -7.03
CA ILE A 74 -10.79 12.70 -7.15
C ILE A 74 -10.63 13.48 -5.88
N TYR A 75 -10.27 14.75 -5.99
CA TYR A 75 -10.24 15.68 -4.87
C TYR A 75 -10.88 17.00 -5.27
N LYS A 76 -11.20 17.82 -4.28
CA LYS A 76 -11.76 19.14 -4.51
C LYS A 76 -10.71 20.22 -4.31
N GLU A 77 -10.63 21.14 -5.27
CA GLU A 77 -9.80 22.32 -5.20
C GLU A 77 -10.68 23.57 -5.19
N GLN A 78 -10.25 24.60 -4.47
CA GLN A 78 -10.95 25.88 -4.46
C GLN A 78 -10.41 26.77 -5.57
N ASP A 79 -11.21 26.96 -6.62
CA ASP A 79 -10.93 27.91 -7.70
C ASP A 79 -11.47 29.30 -7.34
N GLU A 80 -10.67 30.33 -7.60
CA GLU A 80 -10.98 31.73 -7.26
C GLU A 80 -12.22 32.27 -8.00
N ILE A 81 -12.56 31.72 -9.17
CA ILE A 81 -13.61 32.22 -10.06
C ILE A 81 -14.84 31.29 -10.04
N GLN A 82 -14.62 29.98 -10.05
CA GLN A 82 -15.67 28.96 -10.22
C GLN A 82 -16.14 28.37 -8.88
N GLY A 83 -15.44 28.64 -7.77
CA GLY A 83 -15.71 28.00 -6.49
C GLY A 83 -15.06 26.63 -6.41
N GLU A 84 -15.69 25.68 -5.71
CA GLU A 84 -15.15 24.34 -5.55
C GLU A 84 -15.23 23.54 -6.87
N ILE A 85 -14.09 23.04 -7.35
CA ILE A 85 -13.98 22.22 -8.56
C ILE A 85 -13.48 20.81 -8.22
N GLU A 86 -14.02 19.80 -8.90
CA GLU A 86 -13.51 18.42 -8.81
C GLU A 86 -12.35 18.23 -9.79
N VAL A 87 -11.22 17.73 -9.27
CA VAL A 87 -10.04 17.39 -10.05
C VAL A 87 -9.88 15.87 -10.08
N GLU A 88 -9.81 15.32 -11.28
CA GLU A 88 -9.63 13.88 -11.50
C GLU A 88 -8.17 13.56 -11.84
N ILE A 89 -7.58 12.60 -11.12
CA ILE A 89 -6.22 12.12 -11.30
C ILE A 89 -6.26 10.65 -11.73
N PRO A 90 -5.70 10.29 -12.90
CA PRO A 90 -5.68 8.91 -13.36
C PRO A 90 -4.77 8.04 -12.49
N ARG A 91 -5.03 6.73 -12.44
CA ARG A 91 -4.17 5.73 -11.82
C ARG A 91 -2.70 5.84 -12.22
N ASP A 92 -2.47 5.87 -13.53
CA ASP A 92 -1.15 5.71 -14.16
C ASP A 92 -0.65 7.02 -14.80
N GLY A 93 0.63 7.02 -15.18
CA GLY A 93 1.25 8.13 -15.92
C GLY A 93 1.97 9.15 -15.04
N LYS A 94 2.63 10.11 -15.68
CA LYS A 94 3.34 11.18 -14.97
C LYS A 94 2.33 12.12 -14.32
N GLY A 95 2.37 12.23 -13.01
CA GLY A 95 1.36 12.96 -12.23
C GLY A 95 0.09 12.17 -11.93
N GLY A 96 0.01 10.90 -12.38
CA GLY A 96 -1.03 9.98 -11.92
C GLY A 96 -0.81 9.56 -10.47
N ASP A 97 -1.83 8.95 -9.88
CA ASP A 97 -1.86 8.60 -8.48
C ASP A 97 -0.69 7.68 -8.06
N LEU A 98 -0.43 6.61 -8.81
CA LEU A 98 0.69 5.71 -8.52
C LEU A 98 2.04 6.44 -8.54
N TYR A 99 2.22 7.42 -9.42
CA TYR A 99 3.46 8.19 -9.50
C TYR A 99 3.62 9.09 -8.26
N VAL A 100 2.54 9.77 -7.86
CA VAL A 100 2.53 10.69 -6.71
C VAL A 100 2.70 9.92 -5.41
N THR A 101 1.97 8.83 -5.20
CA THR A 101 2.07 8.01 -3.99
C THR A 101 3.44 7.34 -3.85
N LYS A 102 4.05 6.89 -4.97
CA LYS A 102 5.44 6.40 -4.96
C LYS A 102 6.45 7.51 -4.62
N ALA A 103 6.19 8.77 -4.95
CA ALA A 103 7.01 9.89 -4.51
C ALA A 103 6.83 10.15 -3.00
N LEU A 104 5.60 10.14 -2.51
CA LEU A 104 5.28 10.26 -1.08
C LEU A 104 6.01 9.19 -0.25
N PHE A 105 5.95 7.91 -0.68
CA PHE A 105 6.59 6.80 0.02
C PHE A 105 8.12 6.89 0.04
N ARG A 106 8.74 7.65 -0.86
CA ARG A 106 10.19 7.93 -0.85
C ARG A 106 10.55 9.14 0.01
N ALA A 107 9.65 10.12 0.07
CA ALA A 107 9.90 11.39 0.76
C ALA A 107 9.78 11.29 2.29
N PHE A 108 9.00 10.33 2.80
CA PHE A 108 8.72 10.21 4.22
C PHE A 108 9.15 8.86 4.79
N ASP A 109 9.66 8.88 6.02
CA ASP A 109 10.14 7.72 6.76
C ASP A 109 9.06 7.01 7.56
N ASP A 110 8.20 7.83 8.17
CA ASP A 110 7.09 7.39 9.01
C ASP A 110 5.81 7.98 8.43
N ILE A 111 5.01 7.12 7.80
CA ILE A 111 3.68 7.43 7.30
C ILE A 111 2.70 6.67 8.18
N ARG A 112 1.76 7.38 8.82
CA ARG A 112 0.76 6.75 9.69
C ARG A 112 -0.64 7.18 9.35
N LEU A 113 -1.55 6.21 9.33
CA LEU A 113 -2.98 6.46 9.29
C LEU A 113 -3.51 6.22 10.71
N ASP A 114 -3.21 7.16 11.62
CA ASP A 114 -3.47 7.01 13.06
C ASP A 114 -4.98 6.92 13.35
N THR A 115 -5.79 7.63 12.58
CA THR A 115 -7.23 7.39 12.49
C THR A 115 -7.52 6.70 11.16
N TRP A 116 -8.24 5.58 11.22
CA TRP A 116 -8.70 4.84 10.05
C TRP A 116 -10.00 4.11 10.39
N THR A 117 -11.12 4.83 10.28
CA THR A 117 -12.44 4.32 10.67
C THR A 117 -13.27 4.10 9.42
N VAL A 118 -13.53 2.83 9.11
CA VAL A 118 -14.32 2.42 7.95
C VAL A 118 -15.79 2.32 8.36
N THR A 119 -16.67 2.95 7.57
CA THR A 119 -18.12 2.84 7.70
C THR A 119 -18.72 2.39 6.37
N ALA A 120 -19.65 1.45 6.41
CA ALA A 120 -20.39 1.03 5.23
C ALA A 120 -21.31 2.16 4.74
N ALA A 121 -21.31 2.43 3.44
CA ALA A 121 -22.25 3.29 2.78
C ALA A 121 -23.20 2.45 1.90
N PRO A 122 -24.36 3.00 1.47
CA PRO A 122 -25.23 2.32 0.52
C PRO A 122 -24.45 1.93 -0.74
N ASP A 123 -24.65 0.69 -1.19
CA ASP A 123 -24.07 0.22 -2.45
C ASP A 123 -24.56 1.09 -3.61
N SER A 124 -23.70 1.27 -4.61
CA SER A 124 -24.02 1.95 -5.84
C SER A 124 -24.09 0.96 -7.00
N VAL A 125 -24.66 1.39 -8.11
CA VAL A 125 -24.70 0.59 -9.34
C VAL A 125 -23.88 1.33 -10.39
N ASP A 126 -23.01 0.61 -11.07
CA ASP A 126 -22.31 1.13 -12.23
C ASP A 126 -23.34 1.40 -13.34
N SER A 127 -23.53 2.68 -13.67
CA SER A 127 -24.48 3.12 -14.72
C SER A 127 -24.14 2.59 -16.11
N VAL A 128 -22.90 2.15 -16.35
CA VAL A 128 -22.42 1.65 -17.64
C VAL A 128 -22.41 0.12 -17.67
N GLY A 129 -21.90 -0.52 -16.62
CA GLY A 129 -21.75 -1.98 -16.55
C GLY A 129 -22.92 -2.74 -15.91
N GLY A 130 -23.76 -2.05 -15.11
CA GLY A 130 -24.82 -2.69 -14.31
C GLY A 130 -24.30 -3.43 -13.07
N ASP A 131 -22.99 -3.42 -12.82
CA ASP A 131 -22.37 -4.09 -11.69
C ASP A 131 -22.70 -3.41 -10.36
N THR A 132 -22.87 -4.22 -9.31
CA THR A 132 -23.00 -3.70 -7.96
C THR A 132 -21.63 -3.24 -7.46
N LEU A 133 -21.48 -1.94 -7.30
CA LEU A 133 -20.32 -1.32 -6.68
C LEU A 133 -20.55 -1.25 -5.17
N LYS A 134 -19.54 -1.63 -4.41
CA LYS A 134 -19.58 -1.47 -2.94
C LYS A 134 -18.96 -0.14 -2.59
N VAL A 135 -19.54 0.54 -1.60
CA VAL A 135 -19.06 1.85 -1.16
C VAL A 135 -18.66 1.80 0.31
N ARG A 136 -17.53 2.43 0.63
CA ARG A 136 -17.05 2.61 2.01
C ARG A 136 -16.63 4.06 2.22
N ASN A 137 -17.02 4.58 3.37
CA ASN A 137 -16.57 5.87 3.84
C ASN A 137 -15.48 5.67 4.89
N VAL A 138 -14.42 6.45 4.80
CA VAL A 138 -13.28 6.38 5.71
C VAL A 138 -13.01 7.76 6.29
N THR A 139 -13.08 7.86 7.61
CA THR A 139 -12.52 8.99 8.34
C THR A 139 -11.09 8.66 8.68
N PHE A 140 -10.16 9.56 8.34
CA PHE A 140 -8.73 9.32 8.54
C PHE A 140 -7.98 10.53 9.10
N TYR A 141 -6.82 10.22 9.68
CA TYR A 141 -5.79 11.19 10.00
C TYR A 141 -4.46 10.63 9.50
N LEU A 142 -3.88 11.28 8.50
CA LEU A 142 -2.59 10.99 7.92
C LEU A 142 -1.52 11.81 8.64
N SER A 143 -0.46 11.15 9.10
CA SER A 143 0.73 11.76 9.68
C SER A 143 1.95 11.37 8.85
N LEU A 144 2.79 12.35 8.51
CA LEU A 144 3.98 12.19 7.68
C LEU A 144 5.20 12.77 8.39
N ARG A 145 6.29 12.00 8.45
CA ARG A 145 7.55 12.45 9.07
C ARG A 145 8.73 12.03 8.21
N ASP A 146 9.55 13.02 7.85
CA ASP A 146 10.88 12.85 7.29
C ASP A 146 11.85 12.86 8.47
N THR A 147 12.19 11.68 8.98
CA THR A 147 12.98 11.56 10.22
C THR A 147 14.46 11.68 9.96
N ASP A 148 14.89 11.29 8.76
CA ASP A 148 16.28 11.40 8.33
C ASP A 148 16.59 12.82 7.83
N GLY A 149 15.57 13.58 7.43
CA GLY A 149 15.68 14.99 7.03
C GLY A 149 16.19 15.18 5.60
N ASP A 150 16.10 14.13 4.77
CA ASP A 150 16.62 14.11 3.39
C ASP A 150 15.90 15.12 2.49
N TYR A 151 14.66 15.48 2.85
CA TYR A 151 13.80 16.40 2.11
C TYR A 151 13.46 17.68 2.88
N ASP A 152 13.98 17.84 4.11
CA ASP A 152 13.74 18.99 5.00
C ASP A 152 12.25 19.24 5.29
N PHE A 153 11.43 18.17 5.27
CA PHE A 153 10.03 18.28 5.62
C PHE A 153 9.85 18.29 7.14
N GLN A 154 9.12 19.30 7.64
CA GLN A 154 8.58 19.24 8.99
C GLN A 154 7.48 18.17 9.08
N HIS A 155 7.08 17.82 10.30
CA HIS A 155 5.92 16.95 10.51
C HIS A 155 4.68 17.52 9.80
N LEU A 156 4.13 16.77 8.85
CA LEU A 156 2.90 17.12 8.15
C LEU A 156 1.77 16.21 8.62
N GLY A 157 0.55 16.73 8.60
CA GLY A 157 -0.62 15.90 8.83
C GLY A 157 -1.86 16.47 8.18
N ALA A 158 -2.77 15.58 7.81
CA ALA A 158 -4.04 15.91 7.19
C ALA A 158 -5.14 15.04 7.80
N SER A 159 -6.28 15.65 8.15
CA SER A 159 -7.48 14.93 8.55
C SER A 159 -8.49 15.01 7.42
N GLY A 160 -9.17 13.91 7.14
CA GLY A 160 -10.10 13.89 6.02
C GLY A 160 -11.18 12.86 6.13
N PHE A 161 -12.11 13.01 5.20
CA PHE A 161 -13.12 12.02 4.88
C PHE A 161 -12.89 11.58 3.44
N ALA A 162 -12.95 10.28 3.20
CA ALA A 162 -12.80 9.72 1.86
C ALA A 162 -13.92 8.71 1.57
N GLU A 163 -14.47 8.79 0.38
CA GLU A 163 -15.37 7.77 -0.15
C GLU A 163 -14.59 6.88 -1.12
N PHE A 164 -14.64 5.58 -0.88
CA PHE A 164 -14.04 4.56 -1.75
C PHE A 164 -15.15 3.74 -2.40
N MET A 165 -15.10 3.64 -3.72
CA MET A 165 -15.92 2.70 -4.48
C MET A 165 -15.07 1.52 -4.93
N PHE A 166 -15.65 0.33 -4.85
CA PHE A 166 -14.98 -0.92 -5.14
C PHE A 166 -15.72 -1.70 -6.21
N ARG A 167 -14.93 -2.31 -7.10
CA ARG A 167 -15.40 -3.27 -8.09
C ARG A 167 -14.73 -4.62 -7.82
N LYS A 168 -15.46 -5.70 -8.07
CA LYS A 168 -14.90 -7.04 -8.11
C LYS A 168 -14.44 -7.33 -9.53
N SER A 169 -13.17 -7.63 -9.71
CA SER A 169 -12.62 -7.99 -11.02
C SER A 169 -13.21 -9.32 -11.50
N GLU A 170 -13.61 -9.36 -12.77
CA GLU A 170 -14.09 -10.60 -13.41
C GLU A 170 -12.95 -11.59 -13.69
N GLU A 171 -11.71 -11.10 -13.84
CA GLU A 171 -10.56 -11.91 -14.24
C GLU A 171 -10.04 -12.78 -13.10
N ASP A 172 -9.97 -12.23 -11.87
CA ASP A 172 -9.37 -12.90 -10.71
C ASP A 172 -10.28 -12.94 -9.48
N SER A 173 -11.51 -12.43 -9.59
CA SER A 173 -12.48 -12.38 -8.49
C SER A 173 -12.02 -11.60 -7.26
N LEU A 174 -11.01 -10.72 -7.37
CA LEU A 174 -10.54 -9.87 -6.29
C LEU A 174 -11.25 -8.51 -6.30
N TRP A 175 -11.48 -7.94 -5.11
CA TRP A 175 -11.97 -6.57 -4.98
C TRP A 175 -10.83 -5.57 -5.12
N ARG A 176 -11.11 -4.47 -5.80
CA ARG A 176 -10.19 -3.33 -5.99
C ARG A 176 -10.95 -2.01 -5.92
N ILE A 177 -10.23 -0.95 -5.55
CA ILE A 177 -10.73 0.42 -5.54
C ILE A 177 -10.77 0.91 -6.98
N ILE A 178 -11.94 1.35 -7.45
CA ILE A 178 -12.09 2.00 -8.75
C ILE A 178 -12.21 3.51 -8.64
N ARG A 179 -12.68 4.02 -7.51
CA ARG A 179 -12.76 5.45 -7.27
C ARG A 179 -12.41 5.74 -5.82
N TRP A 180 -11.58 6.75 -5.62
CA TRP A 180 -11.34 7.37 -4.33
C TRP A 180 -11.68 8.86 -4.46
N SER A 181 -12.76 9.28 -3.81
CA SER A 181 -13.13 10.69 -3.67
C SER A 181 -12.63 11.19 -2.31
N ASP A 182 -11.72 12.14 -2.31
CA ASP A 182 -11.15 12.74 -1.11
C ASP A 182 -11.77 14.11 -0.81
N GLU A 183 -12.21 14.26 0.43
CA GLU A 183 -12.82 15.46 0.98
C GLU A 183 -11.98 15.98 2.16
N SER A 184 -10.66 15.79 2.11
CA SER A 184 -9.74 16.31 3.14
C SER A 184 -9.56 17.83 3.03
N ILE A 185 -9.23 18.46 4.15
CA ILE A 185 -9.02 19.91 4.32
C ILE A 185 -7.61 20.15 4.84
#